data_AF-A0A7R9MEG3-F1
#
_entry.id   AF-A0A7R9MEG3-F1
#
_cell.length_a   1.000
_cell.length_b   1.000
_cell.length_c   1.000
_cell.angle_alpha   90.00
_cell.angle_beta   90.00
_cell.angle_gamma   90.00
#
_symmetry.space_group_name_H-M   'P 1'
#
loop_
_entity.id
_entity.type
_entity.pdbx_description
1 polymer ?
#
loop_
_entity_poly.entity_id
_entity_poly.type
_entity_poly.pdbx_seq_one_letter_code
_entity_poly.pdbx_strand_id
1 'polypeptide(L)'
;MLWDRLFGTYQSYEERPVLGLVSATPKTYDSLTLQFGYYWEMVVKFCNYKGVSNKWSVIWKGPGWAPGKPRLGLLENVPILEPNAAKYGYDPHIPHWKKFYTLIHISILMLAFMQLADHSTIKYTSYTVIIGIVYIILFLTSIGALFDNRKLGQYLEAFRCFLYFGVEYYFMGSFDWYISEDQFTLMS
;
A
#
# COMPACT_ATOMS: atom_id res chain seq x y z
N MET A 1 16.73 -9.46 17.83
CA MET A 1 17.88 -10.38 17.97
C MET A 1 19.24 -9.69 18.05
N LEU A 2 19.66 -8.80 17.13
CA LEU A 2 20.93 -8.06 17.31
C LEU A 2 20.88 -7.18 18.58
N TRP A 3 19.76 -6.49 18.76
CA TRP A 3 19.43 -5.70 19.95
C TRP A 3 19.46 -6.52 21.25
N ASP A 4 18.76 -7.65 21.31
CA ASP A 4 18.72 -8.51 22.51
C ASP A 4 20.10 -9.11 22.85
N ARG A 5 20.95 -9.33 21.83
CA ARG A 5 22.34 -9.76 22.04
C ARG A 5 23.21 -8.62 22.60
N LEU A 6 22.98 -7.38 22.18
CA LEU A 6 23.70 -6.21 22.69
C LEU A 6 23.37 -5.91 24.16
N PHE A 7 22.13 -6.17 24.59
CA PHE A 7 21.70 -5.92 25.97
C PHE A 7 21.68 -7.18 26.86
N GLY A 8 22.20 -8.31 26.36
CA GLY A 8 22.29 -9.56 27.14
C GLY A 8 20.93 -10.19 27.49
N THR A 9 19.85 -9.76 26.85
CA THR A 9 18.49 -10.29 27.03
C THR A 9 18.13 -11.37 26.01
N TYR A 10 19.09 -11.81 25.21
CA TYR A 10 18.88 -12.84 24.20
C TYR A 10 18.58 -14.19 24.83
N GLN A 11 17.37 -14.69 24.60
CA GLN A 11 16.96 -16.04 24.95
C GLN A 11 16.80 -16.85 23.67
N SER A 12 17.49 -17.99 23.58
CA SER A 12 17.31 -18.92 22.46
C SER A 12 15.95 -19.58 22.56
N TYR A 13 15.17 -19.54 21.48
CA TYR A 13 13.90 -20.26 21.40
C TYR A 13 14.15 -21.78 21.43
N GLU A 14 13.57 -22.49 22.40
CA GLU A 14 13.62 -23.96 22.48
C GLU A 14 12.80 -24.62 21.35
N GLU A 15 11.68 -24.01 20.97
CA GLU A 15 10.87 -24.38 19.81
C GLU A 15 10.71 -23.17 18.87
N ARG A 16 10.88 -23.37 17.56
CA ARG A 16 10.73 -22.29 16.58
C ARG A 16 9.25 -21.91 16.48
N PRO A 17 8.86 -20.66 16.79
CA PRO A 17 7.47 -20.25 16.65
C PRO A 17 7.05 -20.27 15.18
N VAL A 18 5.88 -20.84 14.91
CA VAL A 18 5.30 -20.85 13.57
C VAL A 18 4.70 -19.48 13.29
N LEU A 19 5.52 -18.57 12.74
CA LEU A 19 5.11 -17.20 12.45
C LEU A 19 4.19 -17.15 11.22
N GLY A 20 2.88 -17.18 11.41
CA GLY A 20 1.91 -16.96 10.35
C GLY A 20 0.82 -15.98 10.76
N LEU A 21 0.08 -15.50 9.78
CA LEU A 21 -1.10 -14.68 10.05
C LEU A 21 -2.23 -15.60 10.52
N VAL A 22 -2.92 -15.15 11.57
CA VAL A 22 -4.09 -15.83 12.17
C VAL A 22 -5.28 -15.85 11.20
N SER A 23 -5.30 -14.91 10.27
CA SER A 23 -6.29 -14.78 9.19
C SER A 23 -5.64 -15.12 7.85
N ALA A 24 -6.44 -15.72 6.95
CA ALA A 24 -6.00 -15.97 5.58
C ALA A 24 -5.54 -14.66 4.94
N THR A 25 -4.33 -14.67 4.37
CA THR A 25 -3.81 -13.54 3.62
C THR A 25 -4.64 -13.33 2.36
N PRO A 26 -5.04 -12.08 2.05
CA PRO A 26 -5.59 -11.76 0.74
C PRO A 26 -4.63 -12.21 -0.36
N LYS A 27 -5.13 -13.00 -1.30
CA LYS A 27 -4.36 -13.52 -2.45
C LYS A 27 -4.30 -12.47 -3.56
N THR A 28 -3.64 -11.35 -3.28
CA THR A 28 -3.56 -10.20 -4.18
C THR A 28 -2.34 -9.34 -3.88
N TYR A 29 -1.80 -8.68 -4.91
CA TYR A 29 -0.81 -7.61 -4.81
C TYR A 29 -1.42 -6.21 -4.81
N ASP A 30 -2.74 -6.08 -4.84
CA ASP A 30 -3.39 -4.78 -4.73
C ASP A 30 -3.14 -4.16 -3.34
N SER A 31 -2.36 -3.08 -3.32
CA SER A 31 -1.98 -2.39 -2.08
C SER A 31 -3.19 -1.88 -1.31
N LEU A 32 -4.26 -1.46 -1.98
CA LEU A 32 -5.45 -0.95 -1.29
C LEU A 32 -6.21 -2.09 -0.61
N THR A 33 -6.37 -3.22 -1.28
CA THR A 33 -6.97 -4.41 -0.65
C THR A 33 -6.12 -4.92 0.51
N LEU A 34 -4.80 -4.92 0.38
CA LEU A 34 -3.90 -5.36 1.46
C LEU A 34 -3.95 -4.43 2.69
N GLN A 35 -4.02 -3.11 2.48
CA GLN A 35 -4.07 -2.13 3.57
C GLN A 35 -5.48 -2.00 4.18
N PHE A 36 -6.51 -1.96 3.34
CA PHE A 36 -7.87 -1.61 3.74
C PHE A 36 -8.85 -2.78 3.82
N GLY A 37 -8.48 -3.97 3.34
CA GLY A 37 -9.37 -5.14 3.28
C GLY A 37 -10.00 -5.49 4.64
N TYR A 38 -9.19 -5.47 5.71
CA TYR A 38 -9.69 -5.70 7.07
C TYR A 38 -10.69 -4.65 7.54
N TYR A 39 -10.50 -3.39 7.15
CA TYR A 39 -11.45 -2.31 7.48
C TYR A 39 -12.76 -2.48 6.71
N TRP A 40 -12.70 -2.89 5.45
CA TRP A 40 -13.89 -3.19 4.66
C TRP A 40 -14.72 -4.32 5.29
N GLU A 41 -14.08 -5.40 5.74
CA GLU A 41 -14.76 -6.48 6.46
C GLU A 41 -15.45 -5.98 7.74
N MET A 42 -14.81 -5.07 8.50
CA MET A 42 -15.42 -4.47 9.68
C MET A 42 -16.63 -3.61 9.31
N VAL A 43 -16.56 -2.81 8.24
CA VAL A 43 -17.69 -2.01 7.75
C VAL A 43 -18.86 -2.89 7.34
N VAL A 44 -18.60 -3.97 6.59
CA VAL A 44 -19.63 -4.94 6.19
C VAL A 44 -20.29 -5.58 7.41
N LYS A 45 -19.51 -5.99 8.43
CA LYS A 45 -20.06 -6.51 9.70
C LYS A 45 -20.90 -5.47 10.43
N PHE A 46 -20.42 -4.23 10.49
CA PHE A 46 -21.14 -3.11 11.11
C PHE A 46 -22.49 -2.85 10.43
N CYS A 47 -22.55 -2.91 9.10
CA CYS A 47 -23.78 -2.75 8.34
C CYS A 47 -24.75 -3.94 8.52
N ASN A 48 -24.23 -5.16 8.59
CA ASN A 48 -25.04 -6.39 8.65
C ASN A 48 -25.56 -6.71 10.07
N TYR A 49 -24.86 -6.31 11.13
CA TYR A 49 -25.30 -6.61 12.50
C TYR A 49 -26.42 -5.69 12.97
N LYS A 50 -27.49 -6.30 13.48
CA LYS A 50 -28.63 -5.59 14.08
C LYS A 50 -28.30 -5.16 15.52
N GLY A 51 -28.80 -3.97 15.89
CA GLY A 51 -28.68 -3.41 17.23
C GLY A 51 -27.48 -2.48 17.40
N VAL A 52 -27.71 -1.33 18.03
CA VAL A 52 -26.70 -0.27 18.24
C VAL A 52 -25.52 -0.78 19.08
N SER A 53 -25.80 -1.60 20.11
CA SER A 53 -24.75 -2.22 20.94
C SER A 53 -23.80 -3.14 20.16
N ASN A 54 -24.34 -3.92 19.21
CA ASN A 54 -23.52 -4.78 18.37
C ASN A 54 -22.68 -3.97 17.40
N LYS A 55 -23.22 -2.88 16.85
CA LYS A 55 -22.50 -1.94 15.98
C LYS A 55 -21.30 -1.31 16.68
N TRP A 56 -21.48 -0.79 17.89
CA TRP A 56 -20.37 -0.28 18.70
C TRP A 56 -19.39 -1.38 19.07
N SER A 57 -19.89 -2.59 19.38
CA SER A 57 -19.03 -3.72 19.68
C SER A 57 -18.13 -4.10 18.50
N VAL A 58 -18.55 -3.98 17.24
CA VAL A 58 -17.66 -4.23 16.08
C VAL A 58 -16.47 -3.26 16.07
N ILE A 59 -16.72 -1.97 16.31
CA ILE A 59 -15.67 -0.93 16.31
C ILE A 59 -14.69 -1.14 17.46
N TRP A 60 -15.19 -1.43 18.67
CA TRP A 60 -14.37 -1.52 19.88
C TRP A 60 -13.73 -2.88 20.12
N LYS A 61 -14.36 -3.96 19.67
CA LYS A 61 -13.90 -5.34 19.92
C LYS A 61 -13.12 -5.92 18.74
N GLY A 62 -13.13 -5.23 17.60
CA GLY A 62 -12.31 -5.56 16.44
C GLY A 62 -12.90 -6.67 15.56
N PRO A 63 -12.18 -7.07 14.50
CA PRO A 63 -12.71 -7.90 13.41
C PRO A 63 -13.01 -9.34 13.82
N GLY A 64 -12.36 -9.88 14.85
CA GLY A 64 -12.61 -11.25 15.34
C GLY A 64 -13.92 -11.41 16.14
N TRP A 65 -14.56 -10.30 16.52
CA TRP A 65 -15.75 -10.30 17.36
C TRP A 65 -17.03 -10.59 16.55
N ALA A 66 -17.99 -11.28 17.19
CA ALA A 66 -19.34 -11.48 16.69
C ALA A 66 -20.34 -11.51 17.87
N PRO A 67 -21.64 -11.27 17.65
CA PRO A 67 -22.65 -11.36 18.69
C PRO A 67 -22.61 -12.73 19.39
N GLY A 68 -22.58 -12.72 20.73
CA GLY A 68 -22.46 -13.94 21.53
C GLY A 68 -21.03 -14.49 21.69
N LYS A 69 -20.01 -13.92 21.02
CA LYS A 69 -18.61 -14.33 21.18
C LYS A 69 -17.82 -13.40 22.13
N PRO A 70 -16.74 -13.91 22.77
CA PRO A 70 -15.80 -13.08 23.53
C PRO A 70 -15.18 -11.98 22.68
N ARG A 71 -14.62 -10.95 23.34
CA ARG A 71 -14.03 -9.77 22.69
C ARG A 71 -13.00 -10.14 21.60
N LEU A 72 -12.14 -11.12 21.87
CA LEU A 72 -11.07 -11.55 20.96
C LEU A 72 -11.51 -12.62 19.94
N GLY A 73 -12.81 -12.87 19.82
CA GLY A 73 -13.32 -14.01 19.07
C GLY A 73 -13.08 -15.32 19.82
N LEU A 74 -13.08 -16.43 19.09
CA LEU A 74 -12.76 -17.75 19.64
C LEU A 74 -11.43 -18.21 19.06
N LEU A 75 -10.49 -18.56 19.93
CA LEU A 75 -9.16 -19.06 19.55
C LEU A 75 -9.23 -20.36 18.74
N GLU A 76 -10.30 -21.15 18.95
CA GLU A 76 -10.58 -22.37 18.17
C GLU A 76 -10.76 -22.11 16.66
N ASN A 77 -11.13 -20.89 16.26
CA ASN A 77 -11.26 -20.53 14.84
C ASN A 77 -9.93 -20.14 14.21
N VAL A 78 -8.84 -20.07 14.99
CA VAL A 78 -7.50 -19.79 14.46
C VAL A 78 -6.94 -21.10 13.91
N PRO A 79 -6.61 -21.17 12.61
CA PRO A 79 -6.03 -22.38 12.05
C PRO A 79 -4.70 -22.69 12.75
N ILE A 80 -4.56 -23.93 13.23
CA ILE A 80 -3.30 -24.42 13.80
C ILE A 80 -2.29 -24.51 12.66
N LEU A 81 -1.25 -23.69 12.71
CA LEU A 81 -0.20 -23.70 11.71
C LEU A 81 0.75 -24.85 12.00
N GLU A 82 0.86 -25.82 11.09
CA GLU A 82 1.88 -26.86 11.25
C GLU A 82 3.29 -26.23 11.13
N PRO A 83 4.25 -26.59 12.00
CA PRO A 83 5.60 -26.01 11.98
C PRO A 83 6.35 -26.15 10.66
N ASN A 84 6.01 -27.19 9.90
CA ASN A 84 6.62 -27.53 8.62
C ASN A 84 5.69 -27.29 7.42
N ALA A 85 4.50 -26.71 7.62
CA ALA A 85 3.65 -26.36 6.50
C ALA A 85 4.36 -25.34 5.61
N ALA A 86 4.54 -25.69 4.34
CA ALA A 86 5.09 -24.79 3.35
C ALA A 86 4.20 -23.53 3.30
N LYS A 87 4.77 -22.40 3.71
CA LYS A 87 4.14 -21.09 3.60
C LYS A 87 4.15 -20.69 2.13
N TYR A 88 3.16 -21.11 1.38
CA TYR A 88 2.97 -20.64 0.03
C TYR A 88 2.43 -19.21 0.09
N GLY A 89 3.32 -18.24 -0.11
CA GLY A 89 2.93 -16.86 -0.41
C GLY A 89 2.09 -16.83 -1.68
N TYR A 90 1.29 -15.78 -1.84
CA TYR A 90 0.61 -15.54 -3.11
C TYR A 90 1.67 -15.27 -4.20
N ASP A 91 1.80 -16.21 -5.15
CA ASP A 91 2.78 -16.17 -6.25
C ASP A 91 2.09 -16.54 -7.58
N PRO A 92 1.33 -15.62 -8.18
CA PRO A 92 0.79 -15.83 -9.52
C PRO A 92 1.93 -15.85 -10.54
N HIS A 93 1.75 -16.61 -11.63
CA HIS A 93 2.71 -16.59 -12.73
C HIS A 93 2.74 -15.21 -13.39
N ILE A 94 3.86 -14.50 -13.22
CA ILE A 94 4.10 -13.17 -13.81
C ILE A 94 5.25 -13.29 -14.83
N PRO A 95 5.01 -12.99 -16.12
CA PRO A 95 6.04 -13.02 -17.13
C PRO A 95 7.15 -12.00 -16.84
N HIS A 96 8.39 -12.34 -17.20
CA HIS A 96 9.58 -11.54 -16.89
C HIS A 96 9.51 -10.09 -17.39
N TRP A 97 8.87 -9.85 -18.54
CA TRP A 97 8.73 -8.51 -19.11
C TRP A 97 7.94 -7.56 -18.18
N LYS A 98 6.91 -8.06 -17.47
CA LYS A 98 6.15 -7.26 -16.50
C LYS A 98 7.01 -6.89 -15.30
N LYS A 99 7.87 -7.80 -14.84
CA LYS A 99 8.80 -7.53 -13.73
C LYS A 99 9.80 -6.44 -14.12
N PHE A 100 10.39 -6.55 -15.31
CA PHE A 100 11.31 -5.55 -15.85
C PHE A 100 10.63 -4.19 -16.05
N TYR A 101 9.42 -4.18 -16.61
CA TYR A 101 8.58 -3.00 -16.74
C TYR A 101 8.35 -2.29 -15.40
N THR A 102 7.94 -3.04 -14.37
CA THR A 102 7.73 -2.49 -13.03
C THR A 102 9.01 -1.90 -12.45
N LEU A 103 10.17 -2.55 -12.64
CA LEU A 103 11.45 -2.00 -12.17
C LEU A 103 11.75 -0.65 -12.78
N ILE A 104 11.59 -0.50 -14.11
CA ILE A 104 11.77 0.79 -14.79
C ILE A 104 10.86 1.87 -14.20
N HIS A 105 9.57 1.57 -14.01
CA HIS A 105 8.64 2.54 -13.47
C HIS A 105 8.90 2.91 -12.00
N ILE A 106 9.35 1.95 -11.17
CA ILE A 106 9.80 2.26 -9.81
C ILE A 106 11.02 3.16 -9.83
N SER A 107 11.99 2.91 -10.73
CA SER A 107 13.17 3.78 -10.88
C SER A 107 12.79 5.20 -11.30
N ILE A 108 11.88 5.37 -12.27
CA ILE A 108 11.38 6.68 -12.70
C ILE A 108 10.68 7.40 -11.54
N LEU A 109 9.80 6.71 -10.81
CA LEU A 109 9.10 7.28 -9.67
C LEU A 109 10.07 7.69 -8.54
N MET A 110 11.11 6.89 -8.31
CA MET A 110 12.15 7.18 -7.32
C MET A 110 12.97 8.41 -7.72
N LEU A 111 13.32 8.58 -9.00
CA LEU A 111 13.98 9.80 -9.48
C LEU A 111 13.08 11.03 -9.32
N ALA A 112 11.80 10.94 -9.68
CA ALA A 112 10.84 12.02 -9.48
C ALA A 112 10.68 12.37 -7.98
N PHE A 113 10.68 11.37 -7.10
CA PHE A 113 10.66 11.59 -5.65
C PHE A 113 11.95 12.27 -5.15
N MET A 114 13.12 11.89 -5.66
CA MET A 114 14.38 12.55 -5.31
C MET A 114 14.39 14.03 -5.73
N GLN A 115 13.88 14.34 -6.92
CA GLN A 115 13.71 15.73 -7.37
C GLN A 115 12.75 16.52 -6.47
N LEU A 116 11.67 15.87 -6.01
CA LEU A 116 10.73 16.48 -5.06
C LEU A 116 11.37 16.70 -3.67
N ALA A 117 12.20 15.75 -3.23
CA ALA A 117 12.84 15.74 -1.92
C ALA A 117 14.07 16.65 -1.82
N ASP A 118 14.70 17.01 -2.94
CA ASP A 118 15.79 17.99 -2.99
C ASP A 118 15.22 19.42 -2.82
N HIS A 119 15.01 19.76 -1.55
CA HIS A 119 14.02 20.73 -1.07
C HIS A 119 14.50 22.20 -1.09
N SER A 120 15.61 22.53 -1.74
CA SER A 120 16.22 23.87 -1.58
C SER A 120 15.72 24.94 -2.55
N THR A 121 15.07 24.58 -3.67
CA THR A 121 14.77 25.55 -4.74
C THR A 121 13.31 25.62 -5.19
N ILE A 122 12.46 24.63 -4.87
CA ILE A 122 11.09 24.57 -5.41
C ILE A 122 10.05 24.66 -4.29
N LYS A 123 9.24 25.72 -4.29
CA LYS A 123 8.08 25.86 -3.39
C LYS A 123 6.87 25.15 -4.00
N TYR A 124 6.52 23.98 -3.47
CA TYR A 124 5.32 23.25 -3.89
C TYR A 124 4.06 23.83 -3.24
N THR A 125 3.02 24.06 -4.03
CA THR A 125 1.69 24.38 -3.51
C THR A 125 1.03 23.13 -2.91
N SER A 126 0.14 23.27 -1.92
CA SER A 126 -0.59 22.13 -1.33
C SER A 126 -1.28 21.23 -2.38
N TYR A 127 -1.75 21.82 -3.48
CA TYR A 127 -2.37 21.09 -4.58
C TYR A 127 -1.41 20.13 -5.31
N THR A 128 -0.16 20.53 -5.55
CA THR A 128 0.82 19.69 -6.27
C THR A 128 1.21 18.47 -5.44
N VAL A 129 1.34 18.64 -4.13
CA VAL A 129 1.59 17.55 -3.18
C VAL A 129 0.42 16.55 -3.17
N ILE A 130 -0.82 17.04 -3.11
CA ILE A 130 -2.02 16.17 -3.15
C ILE A 130 -2.08 15.37 -4.45
N ILE A 131 -1.83 16.02 -5.60
CA ILE A 131 -1.77 15.35 -6.90
C ILE A 131 -0.70 14.25 -6.90
N GLY A 132 0.49 14.53 -6.36
CA GLY A 132 1.56 13.54 -6.22
C GLY A 132 1.15 12.33 -5.37
N ILE A 133 0.49 12.55 -4.23
CA ILE A 133 -0.02 11.47 -3.37
C ILE A 133 -1.04 10.61 -4.13
N VAL A 134 -2.01 11.24 -4.79
CA VAL A 134 -3.02 10.52 -5.59
C VAL A 134 -2.36 9.72 -6.72
N TYR A 135 -1.36 10.29 -7.38
CA TYR A 135 -0.61 9.61 -8.43
C TYR A 135 0.18 8.40 -7.90
N ILE A 136 0.81 8.51 -6.73
CA ILE A 136 1.49 7.37 -6.07
C ILE A 136 0.50 6.25 -5.75
N ILE A 137 -0.68 6.59 -5.22
CA ILE A 137 -1.73 5.59 -4.94
C ILE A 137 -2.19 4.90 -6.23
N LEU A 138 -2.40 5.68 -7.31
CA LEU A 138 -2.76 5.15 -8.62
C LEU A 138 -1.67 4.21 -9.17
N PHE A 139 -0.40 4.59 -9.04
CA PHE A 139 0.74 3.77 -9.42
C PHE A 139 0.77 2.43 -8.67
N LEU A 140 0.67 2.45 -7.34
CA LEU A 140 0.67 1.24 -6.51
C LEU A 140 -0.50 0.31 -6.88
N THR A 141 -1.68 0.89 -7.11
CA THR A 141 -2.87 0.13 -7.51
C THR A 141 -2.70 -0.50 -8.89
N SER A 142 -2.12 0.24 -9.83
CA SER A 142 -1.90 -0.22 -11.20
C SER A 142 -0.91 -1.38 -11.27
N ILE A 143 0.25 -1.24 -10.61
CA ILE A 143 1.26 -2.31 -10.53
C ILE A 143 0.71 -3.55 -9.81
N GLY A 144 -0.03 -3.36 -8.71
CA GLY A 144 -0.69 -4.47 -8.00
C GLY A 144 -1.67 -5.23 -8.91
N ALA A 145 -2.48 -4.51 -9.68
CA ALA A 145 -3.40 -5.11 -10.64
C ALA A 145 -2.68 -5.83 -11.80
N LEU A 146 -1.53 -5.30 -12.25
CA LEU A 146 -0.71 -5.90 -13.30
C LEU A 146 -0.10 -7.24 -12.86
N PHE A 147 0.34 -7.34 -11.60
CA PHE A 147 0.88 -8.55 -10.98
C PHE A 147 -0.20 -9.58 -10.65
N ASP A 148 -1.41 -9.13 -10.33
CA ASP A 148 -2.58 -10.01 -10.21
C ASP A 148 -3.13 -10.51 -11.57
N ASN A 149 -2.52 -10.14 -12.69
CA ASN A 149 -2.99 -10.45 -14.06
C ASN A 149 -4.47 -10.03 -14.30
N ARG A 150 -4.96 -8.99 -13.62
CA ARG A 150 -6.33 -8.49 -13.81
C ARG A 150 -6.46 -7.79 -15.16
N LYS A 151 -7.50 -8.12 -15.93
CA LYS A 151 -7.79 -7.44 -17.22
C LYS A 151 -7.93 -5.93 -17.06
N LEU A 152 -8.60 -5.50 -15.98
CA LEU A 152 -8.76 -4.08 -15.65
C LEU A 152 -7.41 -3.39 -15.36
N GLY A 153 -6.40 -4.13 -14.89
CA GLY A 153 -5.07 -3.60 -14.60
C GLY A 153 -4.36 -3.07 -15.85
N GLN A 154 -4.56 -3.68 -17.02
CA GLN A 154 -3.96 -3.19 -18.26
C GLN A 154 -4.56 -1.84 -18.70
N TYR A 155 -5.87 -1.67 -18.55
CA TYR A 155 -6.55 -0.40 -18.84
C TYR A 155 -6.14 0.69 -17.84
N LEU A 156 -6.03 0.32 -16.55
CA LEU A 156 -5.59 1.25 -15.50
C LEU A 156 -4.15 1.72 -15.74
N GLU A 157 -3.27 0.83 -16.20
CA GLU A 157 -1.89 1.16 -16.54
C GLU A 157 -1.81 2.11 -17.75
N ALA A 158 -2.60 1.85 -18.80
CA ALA A 158 -2.68 2.75 -19.95
C ALA A 158 -3.18 4.14 -19.55
N PHE A 159 -4.21 4.20 -18.71
CA PHE A 159 -4.72 5.45 -18.16
C PHE A 159 -3.68 6.18 -17.30
N ARG A 160 -2.97 5.47 -16.42
CA ARG A 160 -1.90 6.03 -15.59
C ARG A 160 -0.77 6.62 -16.44
N CYS A 161 -0.33 5.91 -17.49
CA CYS A 161 0.69 6.41 -18.42
C CYS A 161 0.22 7.67 -19.15
N PHE A 162 -1.04 7.71 -19.59
CA PHE A 162 -1.61 8.92 -20.19
C PHE A 162 -1.63 10.10 -19.22
N LEU A 163 -2.07 9.86 -17.97
CA LEU A 163 -2.05 10.88 -16.93
C LEU A 163 -0.64 11.38 -16.61
N TYR A 164 0.36 10.50 -16.61
CA TYR A 164 1.75 10.90 -16.38
C TYR A 164 2.21 11.95 -17.39
N PHE A 165 1.97 11.73 -18.68
CA PHE A 165 2.32 12.72 -19.71
C PHE A 165 1.56 14.04 -19.54
N GLY A 166 0.28 13.99 -19.13
CA GLY A 166 -0.51 15.19 -18.85
C GLY A 166 0.01 15.98 -17.65
N VAL A 167 0.40 15.29 -16.58
CA VAL A 167 0.99 15.88 -15.38
C VAL A 167 2.36 16.48 -15.69
N GLU A 168 3.23 15.72 -16.35
CA GLU A 168 4.57 16.19 -16.76
C GLU A 168 4.46 17.45 -17.64
N TYR A 169 3.56 17.46 -18.62
CA TYR A 169 3.31 18.63 -19.48
C TYR A 169 2.90 19.87 -18.66
N TYR A 170 2.02 19.71 -17.67
CA TYR A 170 1.60 20.81 -16.79
C TYR A 170 2.74 21.33 -15.91
N PHE A 171 3.56 20.42 -15.36
CA PHE A 171 4.72 20.79 -14.54
C PHE A 171 5.82 21.46 -15.35
N MET A 172 6.15 20.95 -16.54
CA MET A 172 7.11 21.59 -17.45
C MET A 172 6.66 22.99 -17.87
N GLY A 173 5.38 23.16 -18.24
CA GLY A 173 4.84 24.47 -18.58
C GLY A 173 4.86 25.47 -17.41
N SER A 174 4.68 24.98 -16.18
CA SER A 174 4.80 25.82 -14.98
C SER A 174 6.25 26.17 -14.64
N PHE A 175 7.20 25.29 -14.95
CA PHE A 175 8.63 25.49 -14.74
C PHE A 175 9.21 26.52 -15.73
N ASP A 176 8.85 26.43 -17.01
CA ASP A 176 9.26 27.39 -18.05
C ASP A 176 8.74 28.81 -17.74
N TRP A 177 7.50 28.93 -17.25
CA TRP A 177 6.94 30.19 -16.77
C TRP A 177 7.74 30.77 -15.59
N TYR A 178 8.03 29.94 -14.57
CA TYR A 178 8.77 30.39 -13.39
C TYR A 178 10.18 30.90 -13.72
N ILE A 179 10.91 30.20 -14.59
CA ILE A 179 12.23 30.68 -15.06
C ILE A 179 12.10 32.00 -15.81
N SER A 180 11.07 32.17 -16.64
CA SER A 180 10.87 33.43 -17.38
C SER A 180 10.60 34.63 -16.46
N GLU A 181 9.89 34.41 -15.35
CA GLU A 181 9.54 35.45 -14.37
C GLU A 181 10.77 35.84 -13.53
N ASP A 182 11.58 34.86 -13.10
CA ASP A 182 12.84 35.10 -12.36
C ASP A 182 13.91 35.81 -13.22
N GLN A 183 13.96 35.52 -14.53
CA GLN A 183 14.83 36.25 -15.45
C GLN A 183 14.39 37.72 -15.61
N PHE A 184 13.08 38.00 -15.54
CA PHE A 184 12.54 39.35 -15.72
C PHE A 184 12.76 40.22 -14.47
N THR A 185 12.63 39.66 -13.26
CA THR A 185 12.92 40.36 -11.99
C THR A 185 14.41 40.61 -11.76
N LEU A 186 15.32 39.80 -12.32
CA LEU A 186 16.77 40.06 -12.27
C LEU A 186 17.25 41.14 -13.25
N MET A 187 16.42 41.51 -14.23
CA MET A 187 16.73 42.56 -15.22
C MET A 187 16.12 43.94 -14.90
N SER A 188 15.30 44.04 -13.83
CA SER A 188 14.69 45.29 -13.32
C SER A 188 15.37 45.79 -12.06
#